data_AF-A0A975MJ76-F1
#
_entry.id   AF-A0A975MJ76-F1
#
_cell.length_a   1.000
_cell.length_b   1.000
_cell.length_c   1.000
_cell.angle_alpha   90.00
_cell.angle_beta   90.00
_cell.angle_gamma   90.00
#
_symmetry.space_group_name_H-M   'P 1'
#
loop_
_entity.id
_entity.type
_entity.pdbx_description
1 polymer ?
#
loop_
_entity_poly.entity_id
_entity_poly.type
_entity_poly.pdbx_seq_one_letter_code
_entity_poly.pdbx_strand_id
1 'polypeptide(L)'
;MSNGILAGAVGATALNAATYLDMALTGRAPSNAPADTVLAAADHLDVALDTDGSRPEAYGALVGAATGVAVGVLAAGVRAAGVRLPLLAEAAVIGAGAMAATDGPMHALGVSDVSTWSSEDWVRDAVPHYAYGLAVAGTLRGLERREAVKPAVTRRTPARPRGRVLTKAFALGLATGGRSSLGLLPSAGAVDSRLAKLAIGGGVLGELVMDKQPSTPARTQTGPFVGRAVLGAVGGMALSRDDSVGTLLPAVAGAAGAALGTVAGLAWREKAAEAGASDLRAALLEDGAAALLAVWAARR
;
A
#
# COMPACT_ATOMS: atom_id res chain seq x y z
N MET A 1 -3.80 10.59 -15.99
CA MET A 1 -2.73 10.80 -14.98
C MET A 1 -3.07 10.12 -13.64
N SER A 2 -4.19 10.44 -12.98
CA SER A 2 -4.54 9.86 -11.66
C SER A 2 -4.61 8.32 -11.62
N ASN A 3 -5.15 7.69 -12.67
CA ASN A 3 -5.19 6.22 -12.80
C ASN A 3 -3.77 5.61 -12.84
N GLY A 4 -2.80 6.33 -13.43
CA GLY A 4 -1.40 5.90 -13.51
C GLY A 4 -0.67 6.01 -12.17
N ILE A 5 -0.92 7.07 -11.40
CA ILE A 5 -0.39 7.20 -10.03
C ILE A 5 -0.87 6.05 -9.15
N LEU A 6 -2.18 5.78 -9.20
CA LEU A 6 -2.77 4.66 -8.45
C LEU A 6 -2.18 3.32 -8.90
N ALA A 7 -2.10 3.08 -10.21
CA ALA A 7 -1.55 1.85 -10.74
C ALA A 7 -0.08 1.65 -10.35
N GLY A 8 0.75 2.69 -10.41
CA GLY A 8 2.14 2.65 -9.98
C GLY A 8 2.31 2.37 -8.49
N ALA A 9 1.48 2.98 -7.64
CA ALA A 9 1.49 2.70 -6.19
C ALA A 9 1.08 1.26 -5.85
N VAL A 10 0.06 0.73 -6.54
CA VAL A 10 -0.33 -0.69 -6.41
C VAL A 10 0.77 -1.61 -6.92
N GLY A 11 1.42 -1.23 -8.04
CA GLY A 11 2.60 -1.91 -8.56
C GLY A 11 3.73 -1.99 -7.54
N ALA A 12 4.13 -0.86 -6.96
CA ALA A 12 5.20 -0.80 -5.96
C ALA A 12 4.89 -1.65 -4.72
N THR A 13 3.62 -1.70 -4.33
CA THR A 13 3.16 -2.59 -3.24
C THR A 13 3.34 -4.06 -3.62
N ALA A 14 2.99 -4.45 -4.85
CA ALA A 14 3.16 -5.82 -5.33
C ALA A 14 4.64 -6.21 -5.46
N LEU A 15 5.49 -5.28 -5.92
CA LEU A 15 6.94 -5.45 -5.99
C LEU A 15 7.51 -5.75 -4.60
N ASN A 16 7.24 -4.87 -3.63
CA ASN A 16 7.72 -5.04 -2.25
C ASN A 16 7.23 -6.35 -1.63
N ALA A 17 5.96 -6.71 -1.87
CA ALA A 17 5.42 -7.97 -1.36
C ALA A 17 6.15 -9.19 -1.94
N ALA A 18 6.46 -9.19 -3.25
CA ALA A 18 7.24 -10.25 -3.88
C ALA A 18 8.67 -10.32 -3.33
N THR A 19 9.33 -9.17 -3.19
CA THR A 19 10.68 -9.06 -2.62
C THR A 19 10.74 -9.59 -1.18
N TYR A 20 9.82 -9.15 -0.31
CA TYR A 20 9.80 -9.60 1.09
C TYR A 20 9.37 -11.06 1.24
N LEU A 21 8.50 -11.57 0.35
CA LEU A 21 8.16 -12.99 0.33
C LEU A 21 9.38 -13.84 -0.02
N ASP A 22 10.13 -13.45 -1.04
CA ASP A 22 11.39 -14.12 -1.41
C ASP A 22 12.40 -14.10 -0.26
N MET A 23 12.58 -12.97 0.42
CA MET A 23 13.42 -12.88 1.61
C MET A 23 12.94 -13.79 2.75
N ALA A 24 11.64 -13.86 3.00
CA ALA A 24 11.07 -14.70 4.05
C ALA A 24 11.24 -16.20 3.75
N LEU A 25 11.18 -16.60 2.48
CA LEU A 25 11.32 -17.98 2.04
C LEU A 25 12.78 -18.44 1.98
N THR A 26 13.69 -17.55 1.60
CA THR A 26 15.12 -17.89 1.37
C THR A 26 16.03 -17.51 2.52
N GLY A 27 15.59 -16.63 3.42
CA GLY A 27 16.40 -16.11 4.53
C GLY A 27 17.50 -15.14 4.09
N ARG A 28 17.50 -14.68 2.84
CA ARG A 28 18.53 -13.75 2.35
C ARG A 28 18.41 -12.37 2.98
N ALA A 29 19.54 -11.67 3.07
CA ALA A 29 19.60 -10.29 3.54
C ALA A 29 18.88 -9.31 2.60
N PRO A 30 18.35 -8.18 3.13
CA PRO A 30 17.90 -7.08 2.29
C PRO A 30 19.06 -6.52 1.45
N SER A 31 18.73 -6.00 0.26
CA SER A 31 19.70 -5.32 -0.59
C SER A 31 19.77 -3.84 -0.23
N ASN A 32 20.99 -3.30 -0.15
CA ASN A 32 21.24 -1.86 0.01
C ASN A 32 21.32 -1.14 -1.34
N ALA A 33 21.28 -1.86 -2.46
CA ALA A 33 21.49 -1.29 -3.79
C ALA A 33 20.59 -0.08 -4.11
N PRO A 34 19.31 -0.01 -3.71
CA PRO A 34 18.50 1.21 -3.91
C PRO A 34 19.05 2.41 -3.15
N ALA A 35 19.50 2.23 -1.90
CA ALA A 35 20.09 3.30 -1.10
C ALA A 35 21.44 3.74 -1.70
N ASP A 36 22.30 2.78 -2.03
CA ASP A 36 23.62 3.02 -2.61
C ASP A 36 23.51 3.75 -3.97
N THR A 37 22.51 3.41 -4.78
CA THR A 37 22.22 4.10 -6.05
C THR A 37 21.83 5.56 -5.83
N VAL A 38 21.02 5.86 -4.82
CA VAL A 38 20.63 7.25 -4.52
C VAL A 38 21.81 8.04 -4.00
N LEU A 39 22.63 7.45 -3.13
CA LEU A 39 23.83 8.10 -2.61
C LEU A 39 24.85 8.36 -3.72
N ALA A 40 25.12 7.38 -4.59
CA ALA A 40 26.01 7.54 -5.73
C ALA A 40 25.51 8.61 -6.72
N ALA A 41 24.18 8.69 -6.93
CA ALA A 41 23.59 9.75 -7.73
C ALA A 41 23.75 11.13 -7.08
N ALA A 42 23.56 11.22 -5.76
CA ALA A 42 23.73 12.48 -5.02
C ALA A 42 25.18 12.96 -5.06
N ASP A 43 26.15 12.06 -4.88
CA ASP A 43 27.58 12.35 -4.99
C ASP A 43 27.94 12.85 -6.39
N HIS A 44 27.41 12.20 -7.45
CA HIS A 44 27.64 12.64 -8.83
C HIS A 44 27.05 14.01 -9.15
N LEU A 45 26.00 14.41 -8.42
CA LEU A 45 25.31 15.69 -8.56
C LEU A 45 25.80 16.76 -7.58
N ASP A 46 26.81 16.45 -6.75
CA ASP A 46 27.31 17.33 -5.68
C ASP A 46 26.20 17.76 -4.69
N VAL A 47 25.28 16.84 -4.39
CA VAL A 47 24.17 17.05 -3.45
C VAL A 47 24.51 16.38 -2.12
N ALA A 48 24.70 17.18 -1.08
CA ALA A 48 24.93 16.67 0.26
C ALA A 48 23.66 16.03 0.85
N LEU A 49 23.73 14.73 1.15
CA LEU A 49 22.69 13.99 1.88
C LEU A 49 23.22 13.55 3.25
N ASP A 50 22.34 13.53 4.25
CA ASP A 50 22.66 13.05 5.58
C ASP A 50 22.52 11.53 5.62
N THR A 51 23.55 10.82 6.09
CA THR A 51 23.66 9.36 5.96
C THR A 51 23.66 8.63 7.30
N ASP A 52 23.34 9.31 8.39
CA ASP A 52 23.23 8.72 9.72
C ASP A 52 21.93 7.92 9.91
N GLY A 53 22.05 6.81 10.65
CA GLY A 53 20.92 5.96 10.99
C GLY A 53 20.26 5.34 9.77
N SER A 54 18.94 5.44 9.69
CA SER A 54 18.12 4.81 8.64
C SER A 54 17.81 5.73 7.43
N ARG A 55 18.56 6.82 7.27
CA ARG A 55 18.32 7.80 6.19
C ARG A 55 18.62 7.23 4.80
N PRO A 56 19.74 6.52 4.56
CA PRO A 56 20.02 5.91 3.26
C PRO A 56 18.88 5.01 2.76
N GLU A 57 18.37 4.13 3.63
CA GLU A 57 17.26 3.23 3.30
C GLU A 57 15.98 4.02 3.00
N ALA A 58 15.72 5.09 3.75
CA ALA A 58 14.59 5.97 3.49
C ALA A 58 14.69 6.65 2.12
N TYR A 59 15.88 7.11 1.72
CA TYR A 59 16.10 7.68 0.39
C TYR A 59 15.87 6.66 -0.73
N GLY A 60 16.43 5.45 -0.59
CA GLY A 60 16.18 4.35 -1.52
C GLY A 60 14.70 4.02 -1.65
N ALA A 61 13.97 3.94 -0.53
CA ALA A 61 12.54 3.67 -0.52
C ALA A 61 11.71 4.79 -1.18
N LEU A 62 12.05 6.06 -0.93
CA LEU A 62 11.36 7.21 -1.52
C LEU A 62 11.56 7.28 -3.03
N VAL A 63 12.80 7.12 -3.50
CA VAL A 63 13.12 7.13 -4.93
C VAL A 63 12.48 5.92 -5.61
N GLY A 64 12.53 4.73 -5.01
CA GLY A 64 11.85 3.54 -5.52
C GLY A 64 10.34 3.74 -5.67
N ALA A 65 9.68 4.34 -4.68
CA ALA A 65 8.25 4.67 -4.74
C ALA A 65 7.95 5.70 -5.84
N ALA A 66 8.79 6.73 -5.98
CA ALA A 66 8.66 7.73 -7.03
C ALA A 66 8.82 7.12 -8.43
N THR A 67 9.81 6.25 -8.63
CA THR A 67 10.02 5.51 -9.88
C THR A 67 8.81 4.64 -10.21
N GLY A 68 8.28 3.88 -9.25
CA GLY A 68 7.06 3.09 -9.44
C GLY A 68 5.85 3.96 -9.85
N VAL A 69 5.63 5.11 -9.21
CA VAL A 69 4.57 6.04 -9.62
C VAL A 69 4.80 6.57 -11.04
N ALA A 70 6.03 6.97 -11.37
CA ALA A 70 6.38 7.49 -12.69
C ALA A 70 6.14 6.45 -13.79
N VAL A 71 6.58 5.20 -13.59
CA VAL A 71 6.34 4.10 -14.53
C VAL A 71 4.83 3.82 -14.69
N GLY A 72 4.06 3.86 -13.60
CA GLY A 72 2.61 3.72 -13.67
C GLY A 72 1.92 4.84 -14.47
N VAL A 73 2.39 6.08 -14.34
CA VAL A 73 1.93 7.23 -15.13
C VAL A 73 2.28 7.06 -16.61
N LEU A 74 3.50 6.62 -16.93
CA LEU A 74 3.92 6.33 -18.30
C LEU A 74 3.08 5.21 -18.92
N ALA A 75 2.85 4.11 -18.20
CA ALA A 75 2.00 3.01 -18.65
C ALA A 75 0.57 3.48 -18.96
N ALA A 76 -0.01 4.34 -18.09
CA ALA A 76 -1.31 4.94 -18.35
C ALA A 76 -1.30 5.87 -19.58
N GLY A 77 -0.22 6.61 -19.81
CA GLY A 77 -0.03 7.45 -21.00
C GLY A 77 0.03 6.64 -22.29
N VAL A 78 0.80 5.54 -22.30
CA VAL A 78 0.92 4.61 -23.43
C VAL A 78 -0.44 4.00 -23.80
N ARG A 79 -1.23 3.60 -22.79
CA ARG A 79 -2.61 3.12 -23.03
C ARG A 79 -3.55 4.20 -23.55
N ALA A 80 -3.42 5.43 -23.05
CA ALA A 80 -4.19 6.58 -23.52
C ALA A 80 -3.85 6.95 -24.97
N ALA A 81 -2.61 6.69 -25.41
CA ALA A 81 -2.19 6.81 -26.80
C ALA A 81 -2.69 5.69 -27.72
N GLY A 82 -3.51 4.76 -27.19
CA GLY A 82 -4.15 3.69 -27.98
C GLY A 82 -3.37 2.38 -28.03
N VAL A 83 -2.21 2.28 -27.39
CA VAL A 83 -1.44 1.04 -27.35
C VAL A 83 -2.11 0.03 -26.42
N ARG A 84 -2.52 -1.12 -26.97
CA ARG A 84 -3.19 -2.19 -26.25
C ARG A 84 -2.49 -3.52 -26.53
N LEU A 85 -1.89 -4.10 -25.50
CA LEU A 85 -1.27 -5.43 -25.55
C LEU A 85 -2.17 -6.46 -24.85
N PRO A 86 -1.95 -7.78 -24.99
CA PRO A 86 -2.48 -8.79 -24.06
C PRO A 86 -1.96 -8.56 -22.63
N LEU A 87 -2.70 -9.01 -21.59
CA LEU A 87 -2.37 -8.68 -20.18
C LEU A 87 -0.93 -9.07 -19.79
N LEU A 88 -0.53 -10.30 -20.13
CA LEU A 88 0.78 -10.81 -19.74
C LEU A 88 1.91 -10.10 -20.50
N ALA A 89 1.70 -9.79 -21.78
CA ALA A 89 2.65 -9.01 -22.57
C ALA A 89 2.78 -7.57 -22.06
N GLU A 90 1.65 -6.94 -21.71
CA GLU A 90 1.65 -5.61 -21.10
C GLU A 90 2.38 -5.61 -19.76
N ALA A 91 2.12 -6.60 -18.91
CA ALA A 91 2.79 -6.76 -17.64
C ALA A 91 4.30 -6.96 -17.81
N ALA A 92 4.72 -7.79 -18.78
CA ALA A 92 6.14 -7.99 -19.09
C ALA A 92 6.80 -6.70 -19.55
N VAL A 93 6.17 -5.93 -20.45
CA VAL A 93 6.71 -4.65 -20.94
C VAL A 93 6.82 -3.62 -19.81
N ILE A 94 5.79 -3.49 -18.96
CA ILE A 94 5.81 -2.56 -17.83
C ILE A 94 6.86 -2.98 -16.80
N GLY A 95 6.94 -4.27 -16.49
CA GLY A 95 7.93 -4.83 -15.56
C GLY A 95 9.36 -4.60 -16.06
N ALA A 96 9.64 -4.95 -17.31
CA ALA A 96 10.94 -4.70 -17.93
C ALA A 96 11.30 -3.20 -17.98
N GLY A 97 10.31 -2.33 -18.21
CA GLY A 97 10.51 -0.88 -18.15
C GLY A 97 10.84 -0.38 -16.74
N ALA A 98 10.18 -0.92 -15.71
CA ALA A 98 10.50 -0.61 -14.31
C ALA A 98 11.91 -1.09 -13.94
N MET A 99 12.23 -2.32 -14.32
CA MET A 99 13.54 -2.94 -14.12
C MET A 99 14.66 -2.13 -14.77
N ALA A 100 14.49 -1.74 -16.04
CA ALA A 100 15.46 -0.87 -16.71
C ALA A 100 15.60 0.52 -16.05
N ALA A 101 14.51 1.06 -15.50
CA ALA A 101 14.52 2.35 -14.82
C ALA A 101 15.24 2.33 -13.46
N THR A 102 15.32 1.17 -12.80
CA THR A 102 16.09 0.99 -11.56
C THR A 102 17.53 0.54 -11.84
N ASP A 103 17.70 -0.38 -12.78
CA ASP A 103 18.97 -1.06 -13.00
C ASP A 103 19.92 -0.25 -13.88
N GLY A 104 19.39 0.54 -14.81
CA GLY A 104 20.17 1.42 -15.67
C GLY A 104 21.01 2.42 -14.85
N PRO A 105 20.40 3.21 -13.94
CA PRO A 105 21.13 4.08 -13.03
C PRO A 105 22.09 3.32 -12.11
N MET A 106 21.66 2.19 -11.54
CA MET A 106 22.50 1.36 -10.68
C MET A 106 23.78 0.88 -11.39
N HIS A 107 23.67 0.51 -12.66
CA HIS A 107 24.80 0.14 -13.51
C HIS A 107 25.68 1.33 -13.88
N ALA A 108 25.07 2.42 -14.35
CA ALA A 108 25.80 3.61 -14.76
C ALA A 108 26.61 4.25 -13.62
N LEU A 109 26.12 4.14 -12.39
CA LEU A 109 26.76 4.67 -11.18
C LEU A 109 27.74 3.67 -10.54
N GLY A 110 27.92 2.48 -11.12
CA GLY A 110 28.86 1.48 -10.62
C GLY A 110 28.44 0.79 -9.33
N VAL A 111 27.15 0.87 -8.95
CA VAL A 111 26.61 0.19 -7.76
C VAL A 111 26.42 -1.31 -8.01
N SER A 112 26.06 -1.69 -9.22
CA SER A 112 25.99 -3.10 -9.64
C SER A 112 26.28 -3.27 -11.13
N ASP A 113 27.06 -4.28 -11.50
CA ASP A 113 27.32 -4.58 -12.91
C ASP A 113 26.34 -5.64 -13.45
N VAL A 114 25.24 -5.17 -14.03
CA VAL A 114 24.18 -6.02 -14.63
C VAL A 114 24.69 -6.92 -15.76
N SER A 115 25.84 -6.59 -16.38
CA SER A 115 26.43 -7.42 -17.43
C SER A 115 27.07 -8.70 -16.88
N THR A 116 27.34 -8.74 -15.57
CA THR A 116 27.96 -9.87 -14.88
C THR A 116 26.98 -10.71 -14.06
N TRP A 117 25.71 -10.32 -14.03
CA TRP A 117 24.67 -11.00 -13.26
C TRP A 117 24.53 -12.46 -13.67
N SER A 118 24.41 -13.32 -12.67
CA SER A 118 24.06 -14.71 -12.89
C SER A 118 22.60 -14.83 -13.34
N SER A 119 22.23 -15.98 -13.92
CA SER A 119 20.82 -16.26 -14.24
C SER A 119 19.90 -16.20 -13.00
N GLU A 120 20.45 -16.51 -11.82
CA GLU A 120 19.71 -16.43 -10.56
C GLU A 120 19.44 -14.98 -10.16
N ASP A 121 20.41 -14.09 -10.33
CA ASP A 121 20.26 -12.65 -10.07
C ASP A 121 19.21 -12.04 -11.01
N TRP A 122 19.29 -12.37 -12.30
CA TRP A 122 18.29 -11.96 -13.29
C TRP A 122 16.87 -12.41 -12.93
N VAL A 123 16.71 -13.67 -12.51
CA VAL A 123 15.38 -14.18 -12.12
C VAL A 123 14.87 -13.50 -10.86
N ARG A 124 15.74 -13.34 -9.84
CA ARG A 124 15.39 -12.69 -8.57
C ARG A 124 14.96 -11.25 -8.75
N ASP A 125 15.53 -10.57 -9.74
CA ASP A 125 15.13 -9.20 -10.03
C ASP A 125 13.90 -9.12 -10.96
N ALA A 126 13.82 -9.99 -11.98
CA ALA A 126 12.70 -9.98 -12.92
C ALA A 126 11.36 -10.37 -12.29
N VAL A 127 11.34 -11.29 -11.31
CA VAL A 127 10.10 -11.75 -10.66
C VAL A 127 9.32 -10.62 -9.95
N PRO A 128 9.92 -9.84 -9.03
CA PRO A 128 9.23 -8.73 -8.38
C PRO A 128 8.84 -7.62 -9.39
N HIS A 129 9.65 -7.38 -10.42
CA HIS A 129 9.30 -6.45 -11.50
C HIS A 129 8.14 -6.93 -12.39
N TYR A 130 8.02 -8.24 -12.62
CA TYR A 130 6.87 -8.80 -13.32
C TYR A 130 5.59 -8.72 -12.47
N ALA A 131 5.70 -8.96 -11.15
CA ALA A 131 4.59 -8.75 -10.22
C ALA A 131 4.11 -7.29 -10.21
N TYR A 132 5.05 -6.34 -10.22
CA TYR A 132 4.78 -4.92 -10.43
C TYR A 132 4.00 -4.67 -11.73
N GLY A 133 4.49 -5.18 -12.86
CA GLY A 133 3.86 -5.00 -14.17
C GLY A 133 2.44 -5.57 -14.24
N LEU A 134 2.21 -6.77 -13.67
CA LEU A 134 0.88 -7.39 -13.58
C LEU A 134 -0.09 -6.53 -12.78
N ALA A 135 0.35 -5.99 -11.65
CA ALA A 135 -0.45 -5.15 -10.77
C ALA A 135 -0.82 -3.81 -11.43
N VAL A 136 0.13 -3.16 -12.12
CA VAL A 136 -0.12 -1.93 -12.90
C VAL A 136 -1.11 -2.20 -14.02
N ALA A 137 -0.83 -3.18 -14.89
CA ALA A 137 -1.68 -3.51 -16.04
C ALA A 137 -3.10 -3.93 -15.61
N GLY A 138 -3.21 -4.75 -14.57
CA GLY A 138 -4.48 -5.18 -13.99
C GLY A 138 -5.30 -4.01 -13.45
N THR A 139 -4.65 -3.09 -12.75
CA THR A 139 -5.29 -1.90 -12.18
C THR A 139 -5.81 -0.98 -13.29
N LEU A 140 -4.98 -0.64 -14.29
CA LEU A 140 -5.38 0.23 -15.40
C LEU A 140 -6.57 -0.36 -16.18
N ARG A 141 -6.53 -1.66 -16.51
CA ARG A 141 -7.65 -2.35 -17.17
C ARG A 141 -8.91 -2.40 -16.30
N GLY A 142 -8.75 -2.55 -14.99
CA GLY A 142 -9.86 -2.57 -14.04
C GLY A 142 -10.58 -1.22 -13.98
N LEU A 143 -9.82 -0.12 -13.95
CA LEU A 143 -10.35 1.23 -13.94
C LEU A 143 -11.08 1.57 -15.24
N GLU A 144 -10.49 1.27 -16.39
CA GLU A 144 -11.12 1.50 -17.70
C GLU A 144 -12.42 0.71 -17.87
N ARG A 145 -12.46 -0.56 -17.42
CA ARG A 145 -13.70 -1.36 -17.45
C ARG A 145 -14.80 -0.74 -16.60
N ARG A 146 -14.47 -0.18 -15.43
CA ARG A 146 -15.46 0.50 -14.57
C ARG A 146 -15.97 1.79 -15.19
N GLU A 147 -15.11 2.54 -15.88
CA GLU A 147 -15.52 3.73 -16.63
C GLU A 147 -16.47 3.35 -17.78
N ALA A 148 -16.18 2.25 -18.50
CA ALA A 148 -17.01 1.77 -19.61
C ALA A 148 -18.38 1.20 -19.19
N VAL A 149 -18.47 0.58 -18.01
CA VAL A 149 -19.72 -0.04 -17.50
C VAL A 149 -20.67 0.97 -16.85
N LYS A 150 -20.23 2.20 -16.58
CA LYS A 150 -21.06 3.22 -15.93
C LYS A 150 -22.23 3.61 -16.85
N PRO A 151 -23.50 3.22 -16.55
CA PRO A 151 -24.62 3.53 -17.43
C PRO A 151 -24.82 5.04 -17.51
N ALA A 152 -25.17 5.55 -18.69
CA ALA A 152 -25.39 6.98 -18.96
C ALA A 152 -26.56 7.62 -18.17
N VAL A 153 -27.15 6.93 -17.20
CA VAL A 153 -28.22 7.45 -16.35
C VAL A 153 -27.61 8.25 -15.20
N THR A 154 -27.35 9.53 -15.45
CA THR A 154 -27.05 10.51 -14.39
C THR A 154 -28.35 10.88 -13.66
N ARG A 155 -28.79 10.01 -12.74
CA ARG A 155 -29.64 10.49 -11.64
C ARG A 155 -28.71 11.23 -10.69
N ARG A 156 -28.70 12.57 -10.73
CA ARG A 156 -28.00 13.43 -9.76
C ARG A 156 -28.60 13.18 -8.37
N THR A 157 -28.09 12.19 -7.65
CA THR A 157 -28.15 12.19 -6.19
C THR A 157 -27.30 13.39 -5.72
N PRO A 158 -27.78 14.24 -4.79
CA PRO A 158 -26.98 15.35 -4.28
C PRO A 158 -25.65 14.80 -3.76
N ALA A 159 -24.54 15.27 -4.34
CA ALA A 159 -23.21 14.84 -3.94
C ALA A 159 -23.03 15.10 -2.45
N ARG A 160 -22.69 14.08 -1.66
CA ARG A 160 -22.31 14.32 -0.27
C ARG A 160 -21.08 15.24 -0.26
N PRO A 161 -21.00 16.19 0.70
CA PRO A 161 -19.86 17.10 0.77
C PRO A 161 -18.58 16.29 0.94
N ARG A 162 -17.59 16.55 0.07
CA ARG A 162 -16.32 15.77 -0.03
C ARG A 162 -15.64 15.58 1.33
N GLY A 163 -15.71 16.59 2.20
CA GLY A 163 -15.16 16.56 3.56
C GLY A 163 -15.73 15.42 4.41
N ARG A 164 -17.03 15.11 4.31
CA ARG A 164 -17.66 14.07 5.14
C ARG A 164 -17.13 12.67 4.81
N VAL A 165 -16.83 12.40 3.55
CA VAL A 165 -16.26 11.11 3.10
C VAL A 165 -14.83 10.96 3.61
N LEU A 166 -14.03 12.02 3.51
CA LEU A 166 -12.64 12.02 3.99
C LEU A 166 -12.58 11.88 5.52
N THR A 167 -13.44 12.58 6.27
CA THR A 167 -13.51 12.43 7.73
C THR A 167 -13.89 10.99 8.11
N LYS A 168 -14.86 10.38 7.42
CA LYS A 168 -15.24 8.98 7.67
C LYS A 168 -14.12 8.01 7.31
N ALA A 169 -13.44 8.21 6.17
CA ALA A 169 -12.31 7.39 5.77
C ALA A 169 -11.15 7.48 6.76
N PHE A 170 -10.82 8.70 7.22
CA PHE A 170 -9.81 8.92 8.24
C PHE A 170 -10.19 8.31 9.60
N ALA A 171 -11.43 8.48 10.05
CA ALA A 171 -11.92 7.89 11.30
C ALA A 171 -11.94 6.35 11.25
N LEU A 172 -12.30 5.77 10.11
CA LEU A 172 -12.19 4.33 9.88
C LEU A 172 -10.73 3.88 9.86
N GLY A 173 -9.85 4.68 9.27
CA GLY A 173 -8.40 4.51 9.37
C GLY A 173 -7.95 4.44 10.82
N LEU A 174 -8.27 5.44 11.64
CA LEU A 174 -7.94 5.46 13.07
C LEU A 174 -8.40 4.19 13.80
N ALA A 175 -9.63 3.76 13.54
CA ALA A 175 -10.15 2.52 14.09
C ALA A 175 -9.36 1.29 13.63
N THR A 176 -8.96 1.25 12.35
CA THR A 176 -8.08 0.21 11.77
C THR A 176 -6.71 0.19 12.43
N GLY A 177 -6.18 1.37 12.76
CA GLY A 177 -4.92 1.53 13.47
C GLY A 177 -4.94 0.91 14.87
N GLY A 178 -6.06 1.02 15.58
CA GLY A 178 -6.31 0.32 16.86
C GLY A 178 -6.57 -1.17 16.66
N ARG A 179 -7.43 -1.55 15.70
CA ARG A 179 -7.76 -2.94 15.38
C ARG A 179 -7.92 -3.13 13.87
N SER A 180 -6.96 -3.82 13.26
CA SER A 180 -6.79 -4.00 11.81
C SER A 180 -8.06 -4.51 11.10
N SER A 181 -8.81 -5.39 11.76
CA SER A 181 -10.04 -6.00 11.26
C SER A 181 -11.16 -4.99 11.02
N LEU A 182 -11.15 -3.84 11.70
CA LEU A 182 -12.19 -2.82 11.58
C LEU A 182 -12.15 -2.11 10.21
N GLY A 183 -10.98 -2.01 9.57
CA GLY A 183 -10.82 -1.43 8.24
C GLY A 183 -11.55 -2.20 7.14
N LEU A 184 -11.84 -3.48 7.38
CA LEU A 184 -12.52 -4.36 6.42
C LEU A 184 -14.04 -4.34 6.56
N LEU A 185 -14.60 -3.75 7.62
CA LEU A 185 -16.05 -3.72 7.86
C LEU A 185 -16.86 -3.17 6.68
N PRO A 186 -16.49 -2.04 6.04
CA PRO A 186 -17.24 -1.54 4.90
C PRO A 186 -16.96 -2.33 3.62
N SER A 187 -15.86 -3.08 3.56
CA SER A 187 -15.39 -3.82 2.38
C SER A 187 -16.28 -5.03 2.05
N ALA A 188 -16.93 -5.64 3.06
CA ALA A 188 -17.82 -6.78 2.88
C ALA A 188 -19.12 -6.43 2.14
N GLY A 189 -19.68 -5.24 2.38
CA GLY A 189 -20.85 -4.72 1.65
C GLY A 189 -20.49 -4.14 0.28
N ALA A 190 -19.20 -4.12 -0.03
CA ALA A 190 -18.64 -3.50 -1.19
C ALA A 190 -18.43 -4.53 -2.31
N VAL A 191 -17.96 -5.73 -1.98
CA VAL A 191 -17.65 -6.79 -2.96
C VAL A 191 -18.85 -7.72 -3.18
N ASP A 192 -19.12 -8.11 -4.42
CA ASP A 192 -20.23 -9.04 -4.74
C ASP A 192 -19.80 -10.52 -4.68
N SER A 193 -18.50 -10.79 -4.84
CA SER A 193 -17.95 -12.15 -4.85
C SER A 193 -18.01 -12.82 -3.47
N ARG A 194 -18.61 -14.01 -3.39
CA ARG A 194 -18.61 -14.86 -2.18
C ARG A 194 -17.19 -15.19 -1.73
N LEU A 195 -16.28 -15.43 -2.66
CA LEU A 195 -14.88 -15.75 -2.36
C LEU A 195 -14.13 -14.55 -1.78
N ALA A 196 -14.42 -13.33 -2.26
CA ALA A 196 -13.88 -12.10 -1.67
C ALA A 196 -14.43 -11.85 -0.25
N LYS A 197 -15.72 -12.14 -0.01
CA LYS A 197 -16.32 -12.06 1.34
C LYS A 197 -15.71 -13.08 2.30
N LEU A 198 -15.46 -14.31 1.83
CA LEU A 198 -14.78 -15.35 2.60
C LEU A 198 -13.32 -14.98 2.90
N ALA A 199 -12.60 -14.38 1.95
CA ALA A 199 -11.24 -13.90 2.17
C ALA A 199 -11.19 -12.75 3.21
N ILE A 200 -12.14 -11.81 3.14
CA ILE A 200 -12.28 -10.74 4.15
C ILE A 200 -12.58 -11.34 5.54
N GLY A 201 -13.54 -12.26 5.62
CA GLY A 201 -13.88 -12.95 6.88
C GLY A 201 -12.71 -13.77 7.42
N GLY A 202 -11.98 -14.46 6.54
CA GLY A 202 -10.76 -15.21 6.88
C GLY A 202 -9.65 -14.31 7.41
N GLY A 203 -9.46 -13.11 6.86
CA GLY A 203 -8.50 -12.12 7.37
C GLY A 203 -8.83 -11.66 8.78
N VAL A 204 -10.12 -11.40 9.08
CA VAL A 204 -10.60 -11.04 10.42
C VAL A 204 -10.39 -12.20 11.41
N LEU A 205 -10.68 -13.43 11.01
CA LEU A 205 -10.45 -14.61 11.85
C LEU A 205 -8.95 -14.88 12.06
N GLY A 206 -8.14 -14.69 11.02
CA GLY A 206 -6.69 -14.83 11.09
C GLY A 206 -6.08 -13.84 12.10
N GLU A 207 -6.53 -12.59 12.10
CA GLU A 207 -6.12 -11.60 13.10
C GLU A 207 -6.47 -12.02 14.53
N LEU A 208 -7.67 -12.56 14.78
CA LEU A 208 -8.08 -13.03 16.12
C LEU A 208 -7.24 -14.22 16.63
N VAL A 209 -6.69 -15.03 15.72
CA VAL A 209 -5.83 -16.17 16.04
C VAL A 209 -4.39 -15.71 16.22
N MET A 210 -3.88 -14.88 15.31
CA MET A 210 -2.51 -14.38 15.35
C MET A 210 -2.30 -13.46 16.54
N ASP A 211 -3.28 -12.66 16.97
CA ASP A 211 -3.14 -11.77 18.15
C ASP A 211 -2.97 -12.51 19.49
N LYS A 212 -3.22 -13.84 19.53
CA LYS A 212 -3.07 -14.64 20.75
C LYS A 212 -1.79 -15.45 20.82
N GLN A 213 -0.93 -15.37 19.80
CA GLN A 213 0.32 -16.13 19.80
C GLN A 213 1.42 -15.38 20.59
N PRO A 214 2.30 -16.11 21.29
CA PRO A 214 3.44 -15.49 21.97
C PRO A 214 4.44 -14.81 21.03
N SER A 215 4.44 -15.20 19.75
CA SER A 215 5.34 -14.74 18.69
C SER A 215 4.80 -13.56 17.89
N THR A 216 3.67 -12.97 18.29
CA THR A 216 3.01 -11.91 17.53
C THR A 216 3.86 -10.64 17.51
N PRO A 217 4.28 -10.16 16.34
CA PRO A 217 5.11 -8.97 16.23
C PRO A 217 4.37 -7.72 16.75
N ALA A 218 5.08 -6.78 17.36
CA ALA A 218 4.46 -5.56 17.86
C ALA A 218 3.84 -4.75 16.71
N ARG A 219 2.68 -4.13 16.96
CA ARG A 219 1.92 -3.36 15.95
C ARG A 219 2.69 -2.21 15.28
N THR A 220 3.76 -1.74 15.90
CA THR A 220 4.66 -0.69 15.38
C THR A 220 5.85 -1.25 14.58
N GLN A 221 6.07 -2.56 14.58
CA GLN A 221 7.04 -3.17 13.68
C GLN A 221 6.57 -3.00 12.24
N THR A 222 7.53 -2.90 11.32
CA THR A 222 7.29 -2.52 9.92
C THR A 222 6.20 -3.35 9.24
N GLY A 223 6.19 -4.67 9.44
CA GLY A 223 5.19 -5.57 8.86
C GLY A 223 3.75 -5.25 9.30
N PRO A 224 3.41 -5.37 10.61
CA PRO A 224 2.09 -5.02 11.13
C PRO A 224 1.66 -3.58 10.85
N PHE A 225 2.59 -2.62 10.92
CA PHE A 225 2.32 -1.21 10.68
C PHE A 225 1.86 -0.98 9.23
N VAL A 226 2.60 -1.51 8.26
CA VAL A 226 2.25 -1.45 6.83
C VAL A 226 0.93 -2.17 6.57
N GLY A 227 0.73 -3.35 7.17
CA GLY A 227 -0.53 -4.10 7.05
C GLY A 227 -1.74 -3.27 7.47
N ARG A 228 -1.66 -2.55 8.59
CA ARG A 228 -2.74 -1.66 9.07
C ARG A 228 -2.97 -0.46 8.16
N ALA A 229 -1.90 0.16 7.64
CA ALA A 229 -2.02 1.25 6.68
C ALA A 229 -2.73 0.80 5.38
N VAL A 230 -2.40 -0.38 4.88
CA VAL A 230 -3.07 -0.98 3.70
C VAL A 230 -4.54 -1.26 4.00
N LEU A 231 -4.86 -1.88 5.14
CA LEU A 231 -6.25 -2.17 5.53
C LEU A 231 -7.06 -0.87 5.70
N GLY A 232 -6.45 0.19 6.24
CA GLY A 232 -7.06 1.51 6.35
C GLY A 232 -7.37 2.12 4.98
N ALA A 233 -6.43 1.99 4.03
CA ALA A 233 -6.63 2.42 2.65
C ALA A 233 -7.79 1.68 1.98
N VAL A 234 -7.86 0.36 2.15
CA VAL A 234 -8.93 -0.49 1.61
C VAL A 234 -10.30 -0.07 2.18
N GLY A 235 -10.38 0.15 3.50
CA GLY A 235 -11.59 0.66 4.15
C GLY A 235 -12.02 2.03 3.63
N GLY A 236 -11.07 2.95 3.46
CA GLY A 236 -11.31 4.27 2.88
C GLY A 236 -11.87 4.22 1.46
N MET A 237 -11.31 3.34 0.60
CA MET A 237 -11.85 3.09 -0.74
C MET A 237 -13.25 2.47 -0.74
N ALA A 238 -13.55 1.62 0.25
CA ALA A 238 -14.88 1.01 0.35
C ALA A 238 -15.96 2.04 0.68
N LEU A 239 -15.63 3.11 1.41
CA LEU A 239 -16.55 4.21 1.74
C LEU A 239 -16.86 5.13 0.56
N SER A 240 -16.05 5.13 -0.50
CA SER A 240 -16.21 6.06 -1.64
C SER A 240 -17.10 5.54 -2.77
N ARG A 241 -17.79 4.39 -2.59
CA ARG A 241 -18.52 3.70 -3.68
C ARG A 241 -19.73 4.45 -4.23
N ASP A 242 -20.29 5.39 -3.47
CA ASP A 242 -21.47 6.16 -3.85
C ASP A 242 -21.18 7.66 -4.06
N ASP A 243 -19.93 8.12 -3.92
CA ASP A 243 -19.60 9.56 -3.83
C ASP A 243 -18.64 10.07 -4.92
N SER A 244 -18.83 11.33 -5.33
CA SER A 244 -18.13 12.03 -6.42
C SER A 244 -16.63 12.35 -6.19
N VAL A 245 -16.04 11.85 -5.09
CA VAL A 245 -14.69 12.25 -4.60
C VAL A 245 -13.56 11.42 -5.21
N GLY A 246 -13.87 10.30 -5.88
CA GLY A 246 -12.87 9.32 -6.31
C GLY A 246 -12.32 8.50 -5.14
N THR A 247 -11.53 7.46 -5.43
CA THR A 247 -11.05 6.48 -4.44
C THR A 247 -9.73 6.86 -3.77
N LEU A 248 -8.92 7.71 -4.40
CA LEU A 248 -7.56 8.03 -3.94
C LEU A 248 -7.54 8.82 -2.62
N LEU A 249 -8.28 9.93 -2.54
CA LEU A 249 -8.28 10.75 -1.31
C LEU A 249 -8.84 9.99 -0.10
N PRO A 250 -9.93 9.20 -0.22
CA PRO A 250 -10.38 8.32 0.85
C PRO A 250 -9.37 7.22 1.20
N ALA A 251 -8.65 6.64 0.22
CA ALA A 251 -7.59 5.67 0.48
C ALA A 251 -6.45 6.27 1.31
N VAL A 252 -5.97 7.45 0.92
CA VAL A 252 -4.91 8.18 1.64
C VAL A 252 -5.39 8.57 3.04
N ALA A 253 -6.61 9.09 3.17
CA ALA A 253 -7.19 9.43 4.46
C ALA A 253 -7.30 8.20 5.37
N GLY A 254 -7.72 7.05 4.83
CA GLY A 254 -7.78 5.79 5.56
C GLY A 254 -6.41 5.25 5.98
N ALA A 255 -5.42 5.30 5.10
CA ALA A 255 -4.04 4.91 5.41
C ALA A 255 -3.41 5.80 6.49
N ALA A 256 -3.56 7.12 6.35
CA ALA A 256 -3.06 8.10 7.31
C ALA A 256 -3.74 7.95 8.68
N GLY A 257 -5.06 7.73 8.69
CA GLY A 257 -5.79 7.42 9.91
C GLY A 257 -5.27 6.15 10.57
N ALA A 258 -5.00 5.09 9.80
CA ALA A 258 -4.50 3.83 10.35
C ALA A 258 -3.10 3.96 10.95
N ALA A 259 -2.18 4.64 10.25
CA ALA A 259 -0.86 4.94 10.79
C ALA A 259 -0.94 5.72 12.12
N LEU A 260 -1.76 6.78 12.17
CA LEU A 260 -1.97 7.56 13.38
C LEU A 260 -2.63 6.76 14.50
N GLY A 261 -3.63 5.93 14.18
CA GLY A 261 -4.31 5.08 15.15
C GLY A 261 -3.38 4.03 15.78
N THR A 262 -2.43 3.50 15.00
CA THR A 262 -1.43 2.56 15.50
C THR A 262 -0.47 3.20 16.50
N VAL A 263 -0.02 4.43 16.23
CA VAL A 263 0.87 5.18 17.15
C VAL A 263 0.10 5.70 18.37
N ALA A 264 -1.10 6.27 18.17
CA ALA A 264 -1.93 6.81 19.24
C ALA A 264 -2.41 5.73 20.21
N GLY A 265 -2.75 4.54 19.71
CA GLY A 265 -3.08 3.40 20.54
C GLY A 265 -1.91 3.00 21.44
N LEU A 266 -0.67 3.06 20.95
CA LEU A 266 0.51 2.75 21.77
C LEU A 266 0.68 3.77 22.90
N ALA A 267 0.65 5.06 22.55
CA ALA A 267 0.75 6.15 23.53
C ALA A 267 -0.37 6.08 24.60
N TRP A 268 -1.59 5.68 24.21
CA TRP A 268 -2.68 5.44 25.15
C TRP A 268 -2.36 4.34 26.17
N ARG A 269 -1.83 3.20 25.70
CA ARG A 269 -1.51 2.06 26.56
C ARG A 269 -0.38 2.38 27.53
N GLU A 270 0.63 3.11 27.07
CA GLU A 270 1.75 3.61 27.90
C GLU A 270 1.22 4.56 28.99
N LYS A 271 0.45 5.58 28.60
CA LYS A 271 -0.08 6.56 29.54
C LYS A 271 -1.08 5.97 30.53
N ALA A 272 -1.87 4.98 30.11
CA ALA A 272 -2.78 4.26 30.99
C ALA A 272 -2.02 3.43 32.04
N ALA A 273 -0.90 2.81 31.64
CA ALA A 273 -0.02 2.08 32.56
C ALA A 273 0.64 3.04 33.58
N GLU A 274 1.13 4.20 33.14
CA GLU A 274 1.67 5.25 34.02
C GLU A 274 0.63 5.75 35.04
N ALA A 275 -0.63 5.85 34.62
CA ALA A 275 -1.75 6.21 35.48
C ALA A 275 -2.22 5.08 36.41
N GLY A 276 -1.55 3.92 36.41
CA GLY A 276 -1.88 2.77 37.25
C GLY A 276 -3.12 1.99 36.81
N ALA A 277 -3.59 2.17 35.57
CA ALA A 277 -4.71 1.40 35.04
C ALA A 277 -4.27 -0.05 34.75
N SER A 278 -5.17 -1.00 34.99
CA SER A 278 -4.90 -2.39 34.60
C SER A 278 -4.89 -2.52 33.08
N ASP A 279 -3.98 -3.35 32.58
CA ASP A 279 -3.80 -3.59 31.14
C ASP A 279 -5.13 -3.98 30.46
N LEU A 280 -5.90 -4.87 31.08
CA LEU A 280 -7.21 -5.29 30.58
C LEU A 280 -8.19 -4.11 30.42
N ARG A 281 -8.24 -3.18 31.38
CA ARG A 281 -9.17 -2.03 31.31
C ARG A 281 -8.75 -1.07 30.21
N ALA A 282 -7.45 -0.79 30.08
CA ALA A 282 -6.93 0.06 29.02
C ALA A 282 -7.19 -0.53 27.63
N ALA A 283 -7.04 -1.84 27.47
CA ALA A 283 -7.34 -2.58 26.25
C ALA A 283 -8.82 -2.50 25.86
N LEU A 284 -9.72 -2.76 26.81
CA LEU A 284 -11.17 -2.73 26.56
C LEU A 284 -11.67 -1.33 26.18
N LEU A 285 -11.09 -0.28 26.77
CA LEU A 285 -11.42 1.11 26.43
C LEU A 285 -10.93 1.48 25.02
N GLU A 286 -9.71 1.06 24.67
CA GLU A 286 -9.15 1.25 23.31
C GLU A 286 -10.01 0.53 22.26
N ASP A 287 -10.33 -0.74 22.49
CA ASP A 287 -11.17 -1.56 21.61
C ASP A 287 -12.58 -0.97 21.47
N GLY A 288 -13.18 -0.51 22.57
CA GLY A 288 -14.48 0.13 22.58
C GLY A 288 -14.48 1.42 21.76
N ALA A 289 -13.47 2.28 21.94
CA ALA A 289 -13.32 3.51 21.18
C ALA A 289 -13.14 3.24 19.68
N ALA A 290 -12.28 2.29 19.32
CA ALA A 290 -12.04 1.89 17.94
C ALA A 290 -13.31 1.32 17.28
N ALA A 291 -14.05 0.46 17.97
CA ALA A 291 -15.30 -0.10 17.47
C ALA A 291 -16.38 0.97 17.25
N LEU A 292 -16.54 1.91 18.18
CA LEU A 292 -17.50 3.02 18.05
C LEU A 292 -17.15 3.94 16.88
N LEU A 293 -15.85 4.25 16.69
CA LEU A 293 -15.34 5.03 15.55
C LEU A 293 -15.62 4.32 14.22
N ALA A 294 -15.36 3.01 14.14
CA ALA A 294 -15.63 2.22 12.95
C ALA A 294 -17.12 2.17 12.60
N VAL A 295 -17.98 1.94 13.59
CA VAL A 295 -19.44 1.93 13.42
C VAL A 295 -19.95 3.30 12.96
N TRP A 296 -19.46 4.38 13.56
CA TRP A 296 -19.82 5.74 13.16
C TRP A 296 -19.40 6.03 11.71
N ALA A 297 -18.19 5.64 11.32
CA ALA A 297 -17.68 5.81 9.97
C ALA A 297 -18.45 4.97 8.93
N ALA A 298 -18.88 3.76 9.30
CA ALA A 298 -19.61 2.84 8.43
C ALA A 298 -21.10 3.18 8.26
N ARG A 299 -21.70 3.97 9.16
CA ARG A 299 -23.09 4.42 9.04
C ARG A 299 -23.26 5.36 7.84
N ARG A 300 -24.25 5.08 6.99
CA ARG A 300 -24.56 5.89 5.79
C ARG A 300 -25.26 7.21 6.14
#